data_AF-A0A3N6NKM6-F1
#
_entry.id   AF-A0A3N6NKM6-F1
#
_cell.length_a   1.000
_cell.length_b   1.000
_cell.length_c   1.000
_cell.angle_alpha   90.00
_cell.angle_beta   90.00
_cell.angle_gamma   90.00
#
_symmetry.space_group_name_H-M   'P 1'
#
loop_
_entity.id
_entity.type
_entity.pdbx_description
1 polymer ?
#
loop_
_entity_poly.entity_id
_entity_poly.type
_entity_poly.pdbx_seq_one_letter_code
_entity_poly.pdbx_strand_id
1 'polypeptide(L)'
;MSKRSGDFVTLREVVDEVGQDAVRFMMLYRKNDAVLDFDLAKVMEQSRDNPVFYVQYGHARGHSIFRNARAEMFPELPEDTGKRIAWLSESAVERLSDPVELDLLKRLAIFPRMLEAAAAAHEPHRIAFYLYDLASEFHALWTKGRDLPYLRFIINNDADLTKARLAMVQGVVSVLASGLAILGVHAPDEMR
;
A
#
# COMPACT_ATOMS: atom_id res chain seq x y z
N MET A 1 24.89 9.21 -10.95
CA MET A 1 25.74 8.82 -12.10
C MET A 1 27.08 9.55 -12.04
N SER A 2 28.16 8.85 -11.69
CA SER A 2 29.51 9.44 -11.53
C SER A 2 30.17 9.67 -12.88
N LYS A 3 30.68 10.89 -13.10
CA LYS A 3 31.36 11.33 -14.34
C LYS A 3 32.84 10.94 -14.42
N ARG A 4 33.34 10.00 -13.61
CA ARG A 4 34.80 9.80 -13.44
C ARG A 4 35.40 8.48 -13.93
N SER A 5 34.64 7.51 -14.44
CA SER A 5 35.22 6.23 -14.92
C SER A 5 34.85 5.79 -16.34
N GLY A 6 33.95 6.48 -17.06
CA GLY A 6 33.56 6.07 -18.42
C GLY A 6 32.62 4.86 -18.49
N ASP A 7 32.37 4.18 -17.36
CA ASP A 7 31.30 3.20 -17.24
C ASP A 7 29.95 3.90 -17.07
N PHE A 8 29.12 3.84 -18.11
CA PHE A 8 27.73 4.27 -18.04
C PHE A 8 26.87 3.03 -17.84
N VAL A 9 26.03 3.05 -16.80
CA VAL A 9 25.00 2.02 -16.62
C VAL A 9 23.78 2.44 -17.45
N THR A 10 23.38 1.58 -18.37
CA THR A 10 22.19 1.80 -19.20
C THR A 10 20.93 1.58 -18.39
N LEU A 11 19.84 2.25 -18.78
CA LEU A 11 18.53 2.01 -18.14
C LEU A 11 18.09 0.55 -18.27
N ARG A 12 18.48 -0.13 -19.36
CA ARG A 12 18.19 -1.55 -19.56
C ARG A 12 18.86 -2.39 -18.48
N GLU A 13 20.15 -2.19 -18.22
CA GLU A 13 20.87 -2.90 -17.16
C GLU A 13 20.25 -2.64 -15.78
N VAL A 14 19.82 -1.41 -15.49
CA VAL A 14 19.11 -1.12 -14.23
C VAL A 14 17.78 -1.87 -14.14
N VAL A 15 16.98 -1.88 -15.21
CA VAL A 15 15.69 -2.60 -15.24
C VAL A 15 15.91 -4.11 -15.13
N ASP A 16 16.94 -4.65 -15.77
CA ASP A 16 17.27 -6.08 -15.72
C ASP A 16 17.71 -6.49 -14.30
N GLU A 17 18.38 -5.59 -13.57
CA GLU A 17 18.87 -5.84 -12.20
C GLU A 17 17.77 -5.74 -11.12
N VAL A 18 16.96 -4.66 -11.13
CA VAL A 18 15.99 -4.39 -10.04
C VAL A 18 14.52 -4.51 -10.45
N GLY A 19 14.25 -4.77 -11.72
CA GLY A 19 12.90 -4.89 -12.26
C GLY A 19 12.25 -3.54 -12.58
N GLN A 20 11.25 -3.60 -13.47
CA GLN A 20 10.56 -2.42 -13.99
C GLN A 20 9.81 -1.62 -12.91
N ASP A 21 9.23 -2.32 -11.93
CA ASP A 21 8.42 -1.72 -10.87
C ASP A 21 9.24 -0.76 -10.03
N ALA A 22 10.42 -1.22 -9.63
CA ALA A 22 11.34 -0.46 -8.81
C ALA A 22 11.88 0.76 -9.56
N VAL A 23 12.25 0.58 -10.83
CA VAL A 23 12.67 1.69 -11.68
C VAL A 23 11.57 2.73 -11.83
N ARG A 24 10.35 2.33 -12.19
CA ARG A 24 9.21 3.24 -12.40
C ARG A 24 8.86 3.99 -11.13
N PHE A 25 8.73 3.28 -10.02
CA PHE A 25 8.35 3.89 -8.76
C PHE A 25 9.41 4.89 -8.29
N MET A 26 10.70 4.54 -8.34
CA MET A 26 11.78 5.46 -7.96
C MET A 26 11.91 6.65 -8.91
N MET A 27 11.56 6.47 -10.19
CA MET A 27 11.49 7.59 -11.13
C MET A 27 10.37 8.58 -10.77
N LEU A 28 9.26 8.09 -10.24
CA LEU A 28 8.06 8.87 -9.90
C LEU A 28 8.05 9.34 -8.45
N TYR A 29 8.79 8.71 -7.54
CA TYR A 29 8.86 9.06 -6.12
C TYR A 29 9.82 10.25 -5.86
N ARG A 30 9.68 11.31 -6.65
CA ARG A 30 10.34 12.60 -6.49
C ARG A 30 9.59 13.67 -7.28
N LYS A 31 9.77 14.94 -6.92
CA LYS A 31 9.25 16.04 -7.74
C LYS A 31 9.89 16.03 -9.14
N ASN A 32 9.16 16.55 -10.12
CA ASN A 32 9.59 16.60 -11.53
C ASN A 32 10.83 17.48 -11.76
N ASP A 33 11.08 18.46 -10.89
CA ASP A 33 12.23 19.35 -10.91
C ASP A 33 13.42 18.83 -10.07
N ALA A 34 13.24 17.74 -9.34
CA ALA A 34 14.27 17.13 -8.52
C ALA A 34 15.22 16.26 -9.36
N VAL A 35 16.52 16.36 -9.04
CA VAL A 35 17.55 15.49 -9.62
C VAL A 35 17.25 14.04 -9.24
N LEU A 36 17.36 13.13 -10.21
CA LEU A 36 17.28 11.70 -9.93
C LEU A 36 18.55 11.23 -9.21
N ASP A 37 18.40 10.87 -7.94
CA ASP A 37 19.38 10.11 -7.20
C ASP A 37 18.92 8.65 -7.11
N PHE A 38 19.43 7.81 -8.03
CA PHE A 38 19.08 6.40 -8.08
C PHE A 38 20.16 5.58 -7.39
N ASP A 39 19.83 5.08 -6.19
CA ASP A 39 20.70 4.23 -5.40
C ASP A 39 20.28 2.77 -5.57
N LEU A 40 21.01 2.03 -6.42
CA LEU A 40 20.72 0.64 -6.74
C LEU A 40 20.70 -0.25 -5.49
N ALA A 41 21.58 0.00 -4.53
CA ALA A 41 21.66 -0.78 -3.31
C ALA A 41 20.37 -0.66 -2.49
N LYS A 42 19.87 0.57 -2.30
CA LYS A 42 18.60 0.82 -1.59
C LYS A 42 17.41 0.18 -2.29
N VAL A 43 17.39 0.18 -3.61
CA VAL A 43 16.28 -0.40 -4.39
C VAL A 43 16.24 -1.93 -4.30
N MET A 44 17.36 -2.57 -3.99
CA MET A 44 17.41 -4.02 -3.71
C MET A 44 17.05 -4.37 -2.27
N GLU A 45 17.00 -3.40 -1.35
CA GLU A 45 16.66 -3.68 0.04
C GLU A 45 15.18 -4.02 0.21
N GLN A 46 14.90 -5.06 1.00
CA GLN A 46 13.55 -5.36 1.49
C GLN A 46 13.28 -4.59 2.80
N SER A 47 13.42 -3.27 2.74
CA SER A 47 13.35 -2.38 3.89
C SER A 47 12.34 -1.24 3.65
N ARG A 48 12.04 -0.46 4.69
CA ARG A 48 11.25 0.76 4.55
C ARG A 48 11.94 1.80 3.67
N ASP A 49 13.27 1.75 3.57
CA ASP A 49 14.05 2.69 2.78
C ASP A 49 13.92 2.44 1.27
N ASN A 50 13.35 1.29 0.89
CA ASN A 50 12.87 1.00 -0.46
C ASN A 50 11.35 1.31 -0.58
N PRO A 51 10.97 2.46 -1.14
CA PRO A 51 9.59 2.91 -1.09
C PRO A 51 8.64 2.06 -1.96
N VAL A 52 9.11 1.44 -3.05
CA VAL A 52 8.26 0.53 -3.84
C VAL A 52 7.95 -0.74 -3.07
N PHE A 53 8.96 -1.33 -2.45
CA PHE A 53 8.82 -2.53 -1.63
C PHE A 53 7.88 -2.24 -0.46
N TYR A 54 8.05 -1.09 0.20
CA TYR A 54 7.25 -0.71 1.35
C TYR A 54 5.75 -0.58 1.02
N VAL A 55 5.42 -0.02 -0.15
CA VAL A 55 4.05 0.12 -0.64
C VAL A 55 3.48 -1.23 -1.09
N GLN A 56 4.23 -2.01 -1.88
CA GLN A 56 3.83 -3.36 -2.30
C GLN A 56 3.59 -4.28 -1.11
N TYR A 57 4.43 -4.18 -0.07
CA TYR A 57 4.29 -4.94 1.15
C TYR A 57 3.06 -4.55 1.95
N GLY A 58 2.65 -3.27 1.90
CA GLY A 58 1.36 -2.81 2.42
C GLY A 58 0.18 -3.53 1.76
N HIS A 59 0.21 -3.68 0.43
CA HIS A 59 -0.82 -4.39 -0.32
C HIS A 59 -0.85 -5.89 0.04
N ALA A 60 0.30 -6.57 -0.01
CA ALA A 60 0.41 -7.98 0.32
C ALA A 60 0.02 -8.29 1.78
N ARG A 61 0.31 -7.37 2.72
CA ARG A 61 -0.12 -7.48 4.12
C ARG A 61 -1.63 -7.45 4.26
N GLY A 62 -2.32 -6.58 3.53
CA GLY A 62 -3.79 -6.55 3.52
C GLY A 62 -4.39 -7.89 3.09
N HIS A 63 -3.83 -8.49 2.04
CA HIS A 63 -4.23 -9.84 1.61
C HIS A 63 -3.90 -10.93 2.63
N SER A 64 -2.77 -10.81 3.32
CA SER A 64 -2.43 -11.70 4.44
C SER A 64 -3.46 -11.63 5.56
N ILE A 65 -3.94 -10.43 5.91
CA ILE A 65 -4.99 -10.25 6.91
C ILE A 65 -6.28 -10.95 6.47
N PHE A 66 -6.67 -10.88 5.19
CA PHE A 66 -7.82 -11.63 4.69
C PHE A 66 -7.63 -13.15 4.78
N ARG A 67 -6.45 -13.67 4.43
CA ARG A 67 -6.14 -15.10 4.57
C ARG A 67 -6.26 -15.56 6.03
N ASN A 68 -5.71 -14.78 6.97
CA ASN A 68 -5.79 -15.09 8.39
C ASN A 68 -7.24 -15.01 8.90
N ALA A 69 -7.98 -13.97 8.53
CA ALA A 69 -9.38 -13.84 8.94
C ALA A 69 -10.24 -14.98 8.40
N ARG A 70 -9.97 -15.47 7.19
CA ARG A 70 -10.65 -16.65 6.63
C ARG A 70 -10.35 -17.92 7.43
N ALA A 71 -9.08 -18.12 7.80
CA ALA A 71 -8.65 -19.30 8.54
C ALA A 71 -9.15 -19.29 10.00
N GLU A 72 -9.22 -18.11 10.64
CA GLU A 72 -9.47 -17.98 12.06
C GLU A 72 -10.94 -17.73 12.40
N MET A 73 -11.70 -17.05 11.54
CA MET A 73 -13.01 -16.50 11.93
C MET A 73 -14.11 -16.58 10.85
N PHE A 74 -13.77 -16.36 9.58
CA PHE A 74 -14.74 -16.27 8.48
C PHE A 74 -14.39 -17.22 7.33
N PRO A 75 -14.59 -18.55 7.47
CA PRO A 75 -14.35 -19.50 6.39
C PRO A 75 -15.08 -19.15 5.08
N GLU A 76 -16.19 -18.42 5.17
CA GLU A 76 -17.01 -17.92 4.06
C GLU A 76 -16.47 -16.64 3.39
N LEU A 77 -15.43 -16.00 3.93
CA LEU A 77 -14.82 -14.79 3.37
C LEU A 77 -14.31 -15.04 1.93
N PRO A 78 -14.88 -14.40 0.90
CA PRO A 78 -14.51 -14.68 -0.49
C PRO A 78 -13.05 -14.31 -0.81
N GLU A 79 -12.43 -15.08 -1.72
CA GLU A 79 -11.11 -14.75 -2.30
C GLU A 79 -11.22 -13.74 -3.43
N ASP A 80 -12.25 -13.88 -4.26
CA ASP A 80 -12.52 -12.95 -5.34
C ASP A 80 -12.80 -11.54 -4.78
N THR A 81 -12.11 -10.54 -5.34
CA THR A 81 -12.18 -9.16 -4.84
C THR A 81 -13.59 -8.59 -4.96
N GLY A 82 -14.31 -8.85 -6.06
CA GLY A 82 -15.68 -8.35 -6.26
C GLY A 82 -16.65 -8.93 -5.23
N LYS A 83 -16.60 -10.25 -5.02
CA LYS A 83 -17.40 -10.95 -4.00
C LYS A 83 -17.04 -10.51 -2.59
N ARG A 84 -15.75 -10.31 -2.30
CA ARG A 84 -15.27 -9.84 -0.99
C ARG A 84 -15.81 -8.43 -0.68
N ILE A 85 -15.77 -7.51 -1.65
CA ILE A 85 -16.36 -6.17 -1.51
C ILE A 85 -17.87 -6.27 -1.21
N ALA A 86 -18.60 -7.10 -1.96
CA ALA A 86 -20.03 -7.29 -1.73
C ALA A 86 -20.32 -7.83 -0.32
N TRP A 87 -19.56 -8.83 0.12
CA TRP A 87 -19.69 -9.42 1.45
C TRP A 87 -19.37 -8.44 2.60
N LEU A 88 -18.39 -7.55 2.39
CA LEU A 88 -17.99 -6.51 3.34
C LEU A 88 -18.94 -5.30 3.38
N SER A 89 -19.82 -5.13 2.39
CA SER A 89 -20.71 -3.97 2.29
C SER A 89 -21.71 -3.84 3.44
N GLU A 90 -22.05 -4.96 4.08
CA GLU A 90 -22.96 -5.03 5.24
C GLU A 90 -22.21 -4.99 6.58
N SER A 91 -20.98 -4.48 6.61
CA SER A 91 -20.19 -4.38 7.84
C SER A 91 -20.61 -3.18 8.70
N ALA A 92 -20.54 -3.35 10.02
CA ALA A 92 -20.85 -2.31 11.01
C ALA A 92 -19.70 -1.27 11.11
N VAL A 93 -19.41 -0.57 10.02
CA VAL A 93 -18.29 0.39 9.91
C VAL A 93 -18.39 1.55 10.89
N GLU A 94 -19.59 1.86 11.39
CA GLU A 94 -19.83 2.84 12.46
C GLU A 94 -19.14 2.48 13.78
N ARG A 95 -18.70 1.22 13.95
CA ARG A 95 -17.92 0.77 15.10
C ARG A 95 -16.43 1.13 15.04
N LEU A 96 -15.95 1.60 13.88
CA LEU A 96 -14.57 2.10 13.71
C LEU A 96 -14.45 3.50 14.31
N SER A 97 -14.31 3.57 15.63
CA SER A 97 -14.33 4.83 16.39
C SER A 97 -12.97 5.24 16.94
N ASP A 98 -11.94 4.38 16.86
CA ASP A 98 -10.63 4.74 17.37
C ASP A 98 -10.01 5.85 16.50
N PRO A 99 -9.36 6.88 17.09
CA PRO A 99 -8.76 7.96 16.32
C PRO A 99 -7.80 7.48 15.22
N VAL A 100 -7.06 6.39 15.44
CA VAL A 100 -6.10 5.86 14.46
C VAL A 100 -6.81 5.22 13.27
N GLU A 101 -7.94 4.53 13.52
CA GLU A 101 -8.78 3.97 12.47
C GLU A 101 -9.44 5.09 11.66
N LEU A 102 -9.97 6.10 12.35
CA LEU A 102 -10.59 7.27 11.73
C LEU A 102 -9.63 8.06 10.86
N ASP A 103 -8.37 8.21 11.28
CA ASP A 103 -7.36 8.90 10.49
C ASP A 103 -7.02 8.14 9.20
N LEU A 104 -6.91 6.82 9.27
CA LEU A 104 -6.73 5.98 8.08
C LEU A 104 -7.95 6.08 7.14
N LEU A 105 -9.18 6.07 7.67
CA LEU A 105 -10.41 6.25 6.88
C LEU A 105 -10.47 7.63 6.19
N LYS A 106 -10.09 8.70 6.90
CA LYS A 106 -9.98 10.04 6.31
C LYS A 106 -8.96 10.09 5.19
N ARG A 107 -7.81 9.41 5.36
CA ARG A 107 -6.81 9.29 4.30
C ARG A 107 -7.44 8.63 3.09
N LEU A 108 -8.03 7.44 3.23
CA LEU A 108 -8.70 6.75 2.13
C LEU A 108 -9.73 7.63 1.40
N ALA A 109 -10.54 8.38 2.15
CA ALA A 109 -11.55 9.27 1.59
C ALA A 109 -10.99 10.41 0.73
N ILE A 110 -9.75 10.86 0.97
CA ILE A 110 -9.15 11.96 0.19
C ILE A 110 -8.53 11.50 -1.13
N PHE A 111 -8.34 10.19 -1.34
CA PHE A 111 -7.65 9.65 -2.50
C PHE A 111 -8.20 10.15 -3.86
N PRO A 112 -9.53 10.17 -4.12
CA PRO A 112 -10.06 10.63 -5.41
C PRO A 112 -9.70 12.09 -5.70
N ARG A 113 -9.84 12.96 -4.70
CA ARG A 113 -9.49 14.39 -4.82
C ARG A 113 -7.99 14.60 -5.01
N MET A 114 -7.16 13.80 -4.33
CA MET A 114 -5.71 13.82 -4.51
C MET A 114 -5.33 13.42 -5.94
N LEU A 115 -5.96 12.39 -6.50
CA LEU A 115 -5.76 11.97 -7.89
C LEU A 115 -6.13 13.08 -8.89
N GLU A 116 -7.28 13.71 -8.73
CA GLU A 116 -7.70 14.83 -9.59
C GLU A 116 -6.69 15.98 -9.55
N ALA A 117 -6.21 16.33 -8.35
CA ALA A 117 -5.20 17.39 -8.19
C ALA A 117 -3.84 17.01 -8.80
N ALA A 118 -3.43 15.75 -8.69
CA ALA A 118 -2.20 15.25 -9.31
C ALA A 118 -2.30 15.24 -10.84
N ALA A 119 -3.46 14.84 -11.38
CA ALA A 119 -3.74 14.86 -12.80
C ALA A 119 -3.75 16.29 -13.36
N ALA A 120 -4.47 17.22 -12.72
CA ALA A 120 -4.56 18.62 -13.16
C ALA A 120 -3.21 19.33 -13.17
N ALA A 121 -2.32 18.98 -12.23
CA ALA A 121 -0.97 19.55 -12.14
C ALA A 121 0.06 18.82 -13.02
N HIS A 122 -0.28 17.68 -13.61
CA HIS A 122 0.67 16.75 -14.24
C HIS A 122 1.81 16.32 -13.29
N GLU A 123 1.46 16.06 -12.03
CA GLU A 123 2.40 15.74 -10.95
C GLU A 123 2.17 14.30 -10.42
N PRO A 124 2.58 13.26 -11.18
CA PRO A 124 2.34 11.86 -10.79
C PRO A 124 3.06 11.47 -9.50
N HIS A 125 4.10 12.21 -9.10
CA HIS A 125 4.81 11.99 -7.85
C HIS A 125 3.94 12.17 -6.61
N ARG A 126 2.89 12.98 -6.69
CA ARG A 126 1.90 13.11 -5.59
C ARG A 126 1.22 11.79 -5.29
N ILE A 127 0.98 10.96 -6.32
CA ILE A 127 0.39 9.62 -6.15
C ILE A 127 1.39 8.72 -5.43
N ALA A 128 2.66 8.71 -5.87
CA ALA A 128 3.69 7.88 -5.24
C ALA A 128 3.90 8.25 -3.76
N PHE A 129 3.96 9.54 -3.43
CA PHE A 129 4.02 10.03 -2.05
C PHE A 129 2.80 9.61 -1.23
N TYR A 130 1.60 9.79 -1.79
CA TYR A 130 0.37 9.41 -1.13
C TYR A 130 0.31 7.91 -0.79
N LEU A 131 0.72 7.04 -1.73
CA LEU A 131 0.74 5.60 -1.52
C LEU A 131 1.73 5.19 -0.43
N TYR A 132 2.92 5.80 -0.40
CA TYR A 132 3.90 5.56 0.66
C TYR A 132 3.36 5.95 2.04
N ASP A 133 2.72 7.12 2.14
CA ASP A 133 2.13 7.56 3.40
C ASP A 133 0.96 6.66 3.84
N LEU A 134 0.10 6.25 2.91
CA LEU A 134 -1.01 5.32 3.20
C LEU A 134 -0.47 3.98 3.71
N ALA A 135 0.55 3.43 3.04
CA ALA A 135 1.21 2.21 3.51
C ALA A 135 1.82 2.42 4.90
N SER A 136 2.48 3.55 5.14
CA SER A 136 3.07 3.91 6.45
C SER A 136 2.02 3.90 7.57
N GLU A 137 0.88 4.56 7.37
CA GLU A 137 -0.21 4.59 8.36
C GLU A 137 -0.82 3.22 8.59
N PHE A 138 -1.01 2.43 7.53
CA PHE A 138 -1.50 1.08 7.64
C PHE A 138 -0.55 0.17 8.42
N HIS A 139 0.76 0.26 8.14
CA HIS A 139 1.79 -0.48 8.88
C HIS A 139 1.87 -0.05 10.34
N ALA A 140 1.67 1.24 10.62
CA ALA A 140 1.61 1.75 11.98
C ALA A 140 0.40 1.20 12.74
N LEU A 141 -0.79 1.16 12.12
CA LEU A 141 -1.98 0.56 12.73
C LEU A 141 -1.78 -0.94 13.00
N TRP A 142 -1.21 -1.69 12.05
CA TRP A 142 -0.85 -3.10 12.26
C TRP A 142 0.07 -3.30 13.46
N THR A 143 1.10 -2.46 13.57
CA THR A 143 2.07 -2.51 14.68
C THR A 143 1.39 -2.17 16.00
N LYS A 144 0.53 -1.14 16.03
CA LYS A 144 -0.24 -0.78 17.22
C LYS A 144 -1.14 -1.91 17.71
N GLY A 145 -1.73 -2.74 16.83
CA GLY A 145 -2.52 -3.90 17.21
C GLY A 145 -1.72 -4.99 17.97
N ARG A 146 -0.39 -5.01 17.82
CA ARG A 146 0.47 -5.88 18.64
C ARG A 146 0.53 -5.39 20.09
N ASP A 147 0.71 -4.08 20.27
CA ASP A 147 0.94 -3.46 21.57
C ASP A 147 -0.38 -3.16 22.30
N LEU A 148 -1.45 -2.89 21.55
CA LEU A 148 -2.81 -2.61 21.99
C LEU A 148 -3.77 -3.63 21.34
N PRO A 149 -4.03 -4.79 21.97
CA PRO A 149 -4.79 -5.89 21.36
C PRO A 149 -6.19 -5.51 20.87
N TYR A 150 -6.82 -4.50 21.47
CA TYR A 150 -8.13 -4.01 21.03
C TYR A 150 -8.09 -3.33 19.65
N LEU A 151 -6.91 -3.00 19.10
CA LEU A 151 -6.70 -2.45 17.75
C LEU A 151 -6.31 -3.50 16.71
N ARG A 152 -6.28 -4.79 17.05
CA ARG A 152 -6.00 -5.84 16.06
C ARG A 152 -7.09 -5.87 14.99
N PHE A 153 -6.69 -6.15 13.74
CA PHE A 153 -7.65 -6.33 12.66
C PHE A 153 -8.62 -7.49 12.91
N ILE A 154 -8.15 -8.55 13.58
CA ILE A 154 -8.94 -9.73 13.97
C ILE A 154 -9.08 -9.75 15.49
N ILE A 155 -10.33 -9.77 15.95
CA ILE A 155 -10.73 -9.83 17.36
C ILE A 155 -11.56 -11.10 17.55
N ASN A 156 -10.95 -12.13 18.14
CA ASN A 156 -11.51 -13.50 18.21
C ASN A 156 -12.92 -13.57 18.83
N ASN A 157 -13.29 -12.62 19.69
CA ASN A 157 -14.59 -12.57 20.37
C ASN A 157 -15.50 -11.45 19.85
N ASP A 158 -15.17 -10.82 18.72
CA ASP A 158 -15.95 -9.73 18.13
C ASP A 158 -15.94 -9.80 16.60
N ALA A 159 -16.87 -10.59 16.06
CA ALA A 159 -17.00 -10.83 14.63
C ALA A 159 -17.36 -9.55 13.86
N ASP A 160 -18.30 -8.78 14.39
CA ASP A 160 -18.79 -7.57 13.74
C ASP A 160 -17.70 -6.50 13.64
N LEU A 161 -16.92 -6.30 14.71
CA LEU A 161 -15.79 -5.36 14.68
C LEU A 161 -14.68 -5.86 13.74
N THR A 162 -14.39 -7.15 13.75
CA THR A 162 -13.43 -7.73 12.81
C THR A 162 -13.89 -7.49 11.37
N LYS A 163 -15.16 -7.77 11.05
CA LYS A 163 -15.73 -7.56 9.70
C LYS A 163 -15.65 -6.07 9.29
N ALA A 164 -15.93 -5.14 10.20
CA ALA A 164 -15.76 -3.70 9.97
C ALA A 164 -14.30 -3.33 9.68
N ARG A 165 -13.34 -3.87 10.43
CA ARG A 165 -11.91 -3.66 10.19
C ARG A 165 -11.44 -4.26 8.87
N LEU A 166 -11.97 -5.41 8.47
CA LEU A 166 -11.71 -6.00 7.15
C LEU A 166 -12.23 -5.11 6.01
N ALA A 167 -13.34 -4.40 6.20
CA ALA A 167 -13.83 -3.42 5.23
C ALA A 167 -12.86 -2.23 5.09
N MET A 168 -12.29 -1.74 6.19
CA MET A 168 -11.23 -0.72 6.16
C MET A 168 -9.97 -1.24 5.44
N VAL A 169 -9.54 -2.48 5.73
CA VAL A 169 -8.41 -3.14 5.04
C VAL A 169 -8.70 -3.26 3.54
N GLN A 170 -9.93 -3.58 3.15
CA GLN A 170 -10.34 -3.62 1.73
C GLN A 170 -10.19 -2.24 1.07
N GLY A 171 -10.55 -1.17 1.76
CA GLY A 171 -10.31 0.20 1.29
C GLY A 171 -8.82 0.47 1.04
N VAL A 172 -7.95 0.09 1.97
CA VAL A 172 -6.49 0.23 1.84
C VAL A 172 -5.97 -0.52 0.60
N VAL A 173 -6.25 -1.83 0.47
CA VAL A 173 -5.72 -2.60 -0.66
C VAL A 173 -6.28 -2.10 -2.00
N SER A 174 -7.52 -1.62 -2.04
CA SER A 174 -8.13 -1.07 -3.26
C SER A 174 -7.42 0.22 -3.71
N VAL A 175 -7.11 1.11 -2.76
CA VAL A 175 -6.38 2.36 -3.05
C VAL A 175 -4.94 2.07 -3.44
N LEU A 176 -4.25 1.17 -2.74
CA LEU A 176 -2.89 0.77 -3.07
C LEU A 176 -2.81 0.16 -4.47
N ALA A 177 -3.69 -0.79 -4.79
CA ALA A 177 -3.75 -1.41 -6.11
C ALA A 177 -4.04 -0.38 -7.22
N SER A 178 -5.03 0.49 -7.00
CA SER A 178 -5.41 1.51 -7.99
C SER A 178 -4.29 2.50 -8.25
N GLY A 179 -3.63 2.99 -7.19
CA GLY A 179 -2.52 3.94 -7.34
C GLY A 179 -1.28 3.30 -7.96
N LEU A 180 -0.92 2.08 -7.58
CA LEU A 180 0.19 1.34 -8.19
C LEU A 180 -0.07 1.09 -9.68
N ALA A 181 -1.29 0.73 -10.06
CA ALA A 181 -1.69 0.55 -11.45
C ALA A 181 -1.53 1.85 -12.27
N ILE A 182 -1.90 3.01 -11.72
CA ILE A 182 -1.69 4.32 -12.38
C ILE A 182 -0.19 4.59 -12.62
N LEU A 183 0.67 4.21 -11.68
CA LEU A 183 2.13 4.35 -11.82
C LEU A 183 2.75 3.29 -12.74
N GLY A 184 1.97 2.29 -13.16
CA GLY A 184 2.45 1.14 -13.95
C GLY A 184 3.33 0.19 -13.13
N VAL A 185 3.03 0.05 -11.84
CA VAL A 185 3.73 -0.81 -10.87
C VAL A 185 2.77 -1.92 -10.43
N HIS A 186 3.27 -3.13 -10.22
CA HIS A 186 2.42 -4.25 -9.80
C HIS A 186 2.07 -4.13 -8.32
N ALA A 187 0.86 -4.59 -7.97
CA ALA A 187 0.38 -4.70 -6.60
C ALA A 187 0.31 -6.20 -6.24
N PRO A 188 1.35 -6.78 -5.62
CA PRO A 188 1.38 -8.21 -5.34
C PRO A 188 0.45 -8.56 -4.17
N ASP A 189 -0.31 -9.65 -4.30
CA ASP A 189 -1.16 -10.17 -3.20
C ASP A 189 -0.32 -10.89 -2.12
N GLU A 190 0.91 -11.30 -2.49
CA GLU A 190 1.89 -11.97 -1.64
C GLU A 190 3.30 -11.52 -1.99
N MET A 191 4.12 -11.27 -0.97
CA MET A 191 5.56 -11.01 -1.12
C MET A 191 6.32 -12.11 -0.37
N ARG A 192 7.36 -12.65 -1.02
CA ARG A 192 8.24 -13.70 -0.48
C ARG A 192 9.57 -13.09 -0.03
#